data_AF-A0A3B4A045-F1
#
_entry.id   AF-A0A3B4A045-F1
#
_cell.length_a   1.000
_cell.length_b   1.000
_cell.length_c   1.000
_cell.angle_alpha   90.00
_cell.angle_beta   90.00
_cell.angle_gamma   90.00
#
_symmetry.space_group_name_H-M   'P 1'
#
loop_
_entity.id
_entity.type
_entity.pdbx_description
1 polymer ?
#
loop_
_entity_poly.entity_id
_entity_poly.type
_entity_poly.pdbx_seq_one_letter_code
_entity_poly.pdbx_strand_id
1 'polypeptide(L)'
;VGRGFHSRDHGPVDDSEDSSSSSSSNSSSTEEEEEEEEEEGTQNGSPGGDKENQVEASKRIKECKLVKLGRGGSASSSADHPRIPLSALQEGGSEADRESSGNGPACEREVWVSVFRYLSRADLCVCMAVCKNWYKWCLDKRLWTKIDLSIKPSVTPQALIGIIKRQPVTLDLSWTNISKKQLNWLIGRLPGLKDLMLAGCCWTSISALCSPGCPLLRSLDLRYADGVKDAQIRDLTTPPGESVPLRTIQILRLSGLDIGDSTVRLVIRHMPQLTKLDFSNCNSLSDHSINLLTAVGSSTRNTLTELNLAGCSKLSDTCLKYLRRLACITLLDLRGCKGVSRKACEEFISELSDSKTL
;
A
#
# COMPACT_ATOMS: atom_id res chain seq x y z
N VAL A 1 -54.32 -54.62 -31.72
CA VAL A 1 -53.22 -53.64 -31.91
C VAL A 1 -51.95 -54.34 -31.42
N GLY A 2 -50.97 -54.82 -32.17
CA GLY A 2 -50.65 -54.78 -33.59
C GLY A 2 -49.13 -54.92 -33.72
N ARG A 3 -48.65 -56.16 -33.97
CA ARG A 3 -47.30 -56.60 -34.44
C ARG A 3 -46.13 -56.46 -33.44
N GLY A 4 -45.15 -57.35 -33.33
CA GLY A 4 -44.78 -58.56 -34.09
C GLY A 4 -43.25 -58.74 -34.05
N PHE A 5 -42.78 -59.91 -33.62
CA PHE A 5 -41.37 -60.36 -33.53
C PHE A 5 -40.70 -60.65 -34.90
N HIS A 6 -39.36 -60.79 -34.88
CA HIS A 6 -38.40 -61.63 -35.69
C HIS A 6 -37.26 -60.78 -36.30
N SER A 7 -36.00 -61.21 -36.46
CA SER A 7 -35.07 -62.19 -35.85
C SER A 7 -33.76 -62.12 -36.68
N ARG A 8 -32.59 -62.37 -36.04
CA ARG A 8 -31.33 -62.97 -36.61
C ARG A 8 -30.52 -62.15 -37.66
N ASP A 9 -29.20 -62.27 -37.85
CA ASP A 9 -28.17 -63.26 -37.49
C ASP A 9 -26.73 -62.70 -37.69
N HIS A 10 -25.73 -63.39 -37.12
CA HIS A 10 -24.29 -63.52 -37.49
C HIS A 10 -23.27 -62.35 -37.39
N GLY A 11 -22.17 -62.58 -36.63
CA GLY A 11 -20.83 -61.99 -36.87
C GLY A 11 -19.92 -63.01 -37.59
N PRO A 12 -18.57 -63.02 -37.44
CA PRO A 12 -17.55 -61.96 -37.34
C PRO A 12 -16.47 -62.11 -38.48
N VAL A 13 -15.22 -61.67 -38.23
CA VAL A 13 -13.93 -61.91 -38.97
C VAL A 13 -13.55 -60.79 -39.97
N ASP A 14 -12.52 -59.94 -39.76
CA ASP A 14 -11.04 -60.05 -39.62
C ASP A 14 -10.27 -59.92 -40.95
N ASP A 15 -9.02 -59.44 -40.82
CA ASP A 15 -7.88 -59.47 -41.74
C ASP A 15 -7.52 -58.26 -42.64
N SER A 16 -6.41 -57.61 -42.21
CA SER A 16 -5.09 -57.57 -42.89
C SER A 16 -4.93 -56.74 -44.17
N GLU A 17 -3.81 -56.12 -44.53
CA GLU A 17 -2.46 -55.82 -44.02
C GLU A 17 -1.87 -54.85 -45.09
N ASP A 18 -0.96 -53.95 -44.71
CA ASP A 18 0.36 -53.71 -45.36
C ASP A 18 0.91 -52.27 -45.21
N SER A 19 1.89 -52.14 -44.30
CA SER A 19 3.31 -51.90 -44.57
C SER A 19 3.68 -51.00 -45.77
N SER A 20 4.54 -49.97 -45.67
CA SER A 20 5.92 -50.08 -45.16
C SER A 20 6.72 -48.76 -45.30
N SER A 21 7.63 -48.55 -44.32
CA SER A 21 9.00 -47.98 -44.41
C SER A 21 9.20 -46.49 -44.76
N SER A 22 10.13 -45.71 -44.20
CA SER A 22 11.43 -45.95 -43.53
C SER A 22 11.81 -44.66 -42.75
N SER A 23 12.26 -44.68 -41.49
CA SER A 23 13.63 -44.90 -40.96
C SER A 23 14.61 -43.75 -41.36
N SER A 24 15.49 -43.17 -40.54
CA SER A 24 16.00 -43.48 -39.19
C SER A 24 16.66 -42.27 -38.50
N SER A 25 16.62 -42.29 -37.15
CA SER A 25 17.74 -42.20 -36.18
C SER A 25 18.44 -40.88 -35.77
N ASN A 26 18.46 -40.72 -34.43
CA ASN A 26 19.60 -40.37 -33.55
C ASN A 26 20.04 -38.88 -33.51
N SER A 27 20.34 -38.22 -32.38
CA SER A 27 20.88 -38.64 -31.06
C SER A 27 20.66 -37.57 -29.98
N SER A 28 20.80 -38.01 -28.72
CA SER A 28 21.51 -37.38 -27.59
C SER A 28 21.12 -35.98 -27.11
N SER A 29 20.57 -35.98 -25.89
CA SER A 29 20.62 -34.91 -24.91
C SER A 29 22.08 -34.54 -24.56
N THR A 30 22.39 -33.26 -24.66
CA THR A 30 23.52 -32.62 -23.99
C THR A 30 23.04 -31.30 -23.39
N GLU A 31 23.32 -31.15 -22.11
CA GLU A 31 23.22 -29.92 -21.35
C GLU A 31 24.21 -28.91 -21.95
N GLU A 32 23.75 -27.71 -22.28
CA GLU A 32 24.63 -26.60 -22.67
C GLU A 32 24.48 -25.48 -21.65
N GLU A 33 25.61 -25.24 -20.97
CA GLU A 33 25.93 -24.06 -20.18
C GLU A 33 26.12 -22.89 -21.16
N GLU A 34 25.40 -21.77 -20.95
CA GLU A 34 25.68 -20.53 -21.67
C GLU A 34 26.62 -19.67 -20.82
N GLU A 35 27.88 -19.61 -21.25
CA GLU A 35 28.88 -18.61 -20.88
C GLU A 35 28.53 -17.27 -21.57
N GLU A 36 28.45 -16.18 -20.80
CA GLU A 36 28.35 -14.81 -21.34
C GLU A 36 29.76 -14.33 -21.75
N GLU A 37 29.99 -14.14 -23.06
CA GLU A 37 31.15 -13.44 -23.59
C GLU A 37 30.97 -11.91 -23.49
N GLU A 38 31.99 -11.24 -22.91
CA GLU A 38 32.19 -9.79 -23.00
C GLU A 38 32.74 -9.43 -24.38
N GLU A 39 32.07 -8.53 -25.11
CA GLU A 39 32.71 -7.75 -26.18
C GLU A 39 32.64 -6.24 -25.87
N GLU A 40 33.82 -5.66 -25.69
CA GLU A 40 34.06 -4.21 -25.73
C GLU A 40 33.96 -3.70 -27.17
N GLY A 41 33.04 -2.75 -27.41
CA GLY A 41 32.98 -1.94 -28.62
C GLY A 41 32.86 -0.45 -28.29
N THR A 42 33.98 0.26 -28.33
CA THR A 42 34.06 1.70 -28.11
C THR A 42 33.74 2.48 -29.38
N GLN A 43 32.78 3.41 -29.37
CA GLN A 43 32.90 4.72 -30.05
C GLN A 43 31.78 5.74 -29.73
N ASN A 44 32.14 6.69 -28.86
CA ASN A 44 31.92 8.14 -28.88
C ASN A 44 30.68 8.79 -29.54
N GLY A 45 29.92 9.51 -28.69
CA GLY A 45 29.13 10.69 -29.06
C GLY A 45 28.48 11.35 -27.83
N SER A 46 29.10 12.37 -27.24
CA SER A 46 28.48 13.26 -26.23
C SER A 46 27.73 14.41 -26.92
N PRO A 47 26.67 14.97 -26.29
CA PRO A 47 26.88 16.12 -25.40
C PRO A 47 26.07 16.06 -24.09
N GLY A 48 26.67 16.66 -23.05
CA GLY A 48 26.21 16.62 -21.67
C GLY A 48 24.92 17.40 -21.36
N GLY A 49 24.34 17.04 -20.22
CA GLY A 49 23.18 17.71 -19.63
C GLY A 49 22.63 17.05 -18.36
N ASP A 50 22.89 15.75 -18.13
CA ASP A 50 22.11 14.98 -17.14
C ASP A 50 22.90 14.35 -15.97
N LYS A 51 24.15 14.79 -15.74
CA LYS A 51 24.98 14.23 -14.65
C LYS A 51 24.94 15.00 -13.33
N GLU A 52 24.41 16.23 -13.28
CA GLU A 52 24.34 17.00 -12.02
C GLU A 52 23.13 16.60 -11.15
N ASN A 53 21.96 16.32 -11.75
CA ASN A 53 20.75 15.97 -10.98
C ASN A 53 20.75 14.54 -10.40
N GLN A 54 21.47 13.59 -11.00
CA GLN A 54 21.61 12.22 -10.46
C GLN A 54 22.60 12.15 -9.28
N VAL A 55 23.59 13.05 -9.26
CA VAL A 55 24.56 13.17 -8.18
C VAL A 55 23.93 13.86 -6.96
N GLU A 56 23.01 14.81 -7.16
CA GLU A 56 22.25 15.48 -6.09
C GLU A 56 21.29 14.51 -5.35
N ALA A 57 20.59 13.63 -6.09
CA ALA A 57 19.71 12.61 -5.52
C ALA A 57 20.51 11.50 -4.79
N SER A 58 21.68 11.14 -5.32
CA SER A 58 22.59 10.18 -4.68
C SER A 58 23.31 10.78 -3.46
N LYS A 59 23.49 12.11 -3.40
CA LYS A 59 24.03 12.83 -2.22
C LYS A 59 23.05 12.83 -1.04
N ARG A 60 21.76 13.04 -1.29
CA ARG A 60 20.73 13.00 -0.22
C ARG A 60 20.56 11.62 0.42
N ILE A 61 20.87 10.54 -0.31
CA ILE A 61 20.86 9.16 0.22
C ILE A 61 22.13 8.87 1.05
N LYS A 62 23.26 9.55 0.77
CA LYS A 62 24.53 9.39 1.52
C LYS A 62 24.63 10.29 2.76
N GLU A 63 23.95 11.43 2.81
CA GLU A 63 23.95 12.33 3.98
C GLU A 63 23.27 11.74 5.23
N CYS A 64 22.46 10.70 5.11
CA CYS A 64 21.95 9.94 6.26
C CYS A 64 22.95 8.91 6.82
N LYS A 65 24.17 8.80 6.27
CA LYS A 65 25.17 7.78 6.64
C LYS A 65 26.59 8.34 6.86
N LEU A 66 26.77 9.49 7.51
CA LEU A 66 28.05 9.76 8.21
C LEU A 66 27.96 10.97 9.16
N VAL A 67 27.76 10.71 10.46
CA VAL A 67 28.30 11.58 11.51
C VAL A 67 29.05 10.67 12.49
N LYS A 68 30.36 10.57 12.29
CA LYS A 68 31.30 9.93 13.21
C LYS A 68 32.11 11.05 13.86
N LEU A 69 31.68 11.49 15.04
CA LEU A 69 32.53 12.26 15.95
C LEU A 69 33.18 11.27 16.92
N GLY A 70 34.51 11.23 16.86
CA GLY A 70 35.33 10.36 17.69
C GLY A 70 35.79 11.02 18.98
N ARG A 71 35.85 10.16 20.01
CA ARG A 71 36.71 10.13 21.22
C ARG A 71 36.33 10.93 22.47
N GLY A 72 36.03 10.16 23.51
CA GLY A 72 36.69 10.28 24.82
C GLY A 72 35.78 10.09 26.03
N GLY A 73 35.87 8.94 26.72
CA GLY A 73 35.37 8.80 28.10
C GLY A 73 34.71 7.45 28.40
N SER A 74 35.47 6.55 29.02
CA SER A 74 34.97 5.32 29.65
C SER A 74 34.06 5.63 30.83
N ALA A 75 32.89 5.01 30.90
CA ALA A 75 32.23 4.64 32.16
C ALA A 75 31.20 3.54 31.89
N SER A 76 31.37 2.43 32.60
CA SER A 76 30.47 1.29 32.68
C SER A 76 29.12 1.67 33.31
N SER A 77 28.01 1.22 32.71
CA SER A 77 26.84 0.81 33.49
C SER A 77 25.98 -0.14 32.68
N SER A 78 25.97 -1.40 33.11
CA SER A 78 25.08 -2.47 32.68
C SER A 78 23.62 -2.04 32.83
N ALA A 79 22.83 -2.12 31.77
CA ALA A 79 21.38 -2.09 31.86
C ALA A 79 20.87 -3.52 31.67
N ASP A 80 20.56 -4.16 32.79
CA ASP A 80 19.91 -5.46 32.86
C ASP A 80 18.55 -5.42 32.16
N HIS A 81 18.44 -6.12 31.03
CA HIS A 81 17.14 -6.61 30.57
C HIS A 81 16.77 -7.81 31.45
N PRO A 82 15.61 -7.83 32.13
CA PRO A 82 15.19 -9.03 32.84
C PRO A 82 14.87 -10.11 31.80
N ARG A 83 15.80 -11.06 31.62
CA ARG A 83 15.50 -12.35 30.99
C ARG A 83 14.60 -13.11 31.95
N ILE A 84 13.30 -13.14 31.67
CA ILE A 84 12.36 -13.97 32.42
C ILE A 84 12.72 -15.44 32.16
N PRO A 85 12.97 -16.27 33.19
CA PRO A 85 13.27 -17.67 33.01
C PRO A 85 12.06 -18.44 32.49
N LEU A 86 12.32 -19.33 31.52
CA LEU A 86 11.36 -20.23 30.86
C LEU A 86 10.64 -21.22 31.81
N SER A 87 10.94 -21.20 33.11
CA SER A 87 10.29 -22.03 34.14
C SER A 87 8.87 -21.55 34.49
N ALA A 88 8.47 -20.32 34.15
CA ALA A 88 7.12 -19.81 34.44
C ALA A 88 6.00 -20.39 33.52
N LEU A 89 6.34 -21.28 32.58
CA LEU A 89 5.38 -21.93 31.68
C LEU A 89 4.97 -23.35 32.11
N GLN A 90 5.43 -23.82 33.27
CA GLN A 90 5.19 -25.21 33.67
C GLN A 90 4.70 -25.32 35.11
N GLU A 91 3.50 -24.80 35.38
CA GLU A 91 2.68 -25.30 36.48
C GLU A 91 1.21 -25.21 36.06
N GLY A 92 0.66 -26.39 35.75
CA GLY A 92 -0.77 -26.61 35.72
C GLY A 92 -1.28 -26.72 37.15
N GLY A 93 -2.43 -26.11 37.43
CA GLY A 93 -3.03 -26.16 38.77
C GLY A 93 -4.36 -25.45 38.85
N SER A 94 -5.42 -26.27 38.77
CA SER A 94 -6.77 -26.12 39.33
C SER A 94 -7.56 -24.83 39.08
N GLU A 95 -8.61 -24.97 38.27
CA GLU A 95 -9.81 -24.15 38.38
C GLU A 95 -10.41 -24.28 39.78
N ALA A 96 -10.69 -23.14 40.40
CA ALA A 96 -11.63 -23.04 41.50
C ALA A 96 -12.51 -21.82 41.22
N ASP A 97 -13.66 -22.08 40.61
CA ASP A 97 -14.79 -21.17 40.58
C ASP A 97 -15.15 -20.76 42.01
N ARG A 98 -14.94 -19.48 42.31
CA ARG A 98 -15.65 -18.79 43.39
C ARG A 98 -16.25 -17.52 42.81
N GLU A 99 -17.49 -17.68 42.34
CA GLU A 99 -18.40 -16.57 42.08
C GLU A 99 -18.58 -15.75 43.36
N SER A 100 -18.11 -14.50 43.33
CA SER A 100 -18.46 -13.47 44.30
C SER A 100 -19.34 -12.43 43.62
N SER A 101 -20.47 -12.16 44.25
CA SER A 101 -21.60 -11.41 43.75
C SER A 101 -21.27 -9.95 43.42
N GLY A 102 -21.80 -9.47 42.29
CA GLY A 102 -22.22 -8.07 42.16
C GLY A 102 -21.31 -7.09 41.40
N ASN A 103 -20.30 -7.54 40.64
CA ASN A 103 -19.74 -6.80 39.50
C ASN A 103 -18.80 -7.75 38.72
N GLY A 104 -19.29 -8.40 37.66
CA GLY A 104 -18.61 -9.55 37.06
C GLY A 104 -17.22 -9.26 36.44
N PRO A 105 -16.45 -10.30 36.07
CA PRO A 105 -15.13 -10.18 35.42
C PRO A 105 -15.12 -9.33 34.14
N ALA A 106 -16.29 -9.11 33.54
CA ALA A 106 -16.48 -8.18 32.43
C ALA A 106 -16.31 -6.70 32.84
N CYS A 107 -16.75 -6.31 34.05
CA CYS A 107 -16.59 -4.94 34.55
C CYS A 107 -15.11 -4.64 34.84
N GLU A 108 -14.40 -5.58 35.47
CA GLU A 108 -12.95 -5.46 35.72
C GLU A 108 -12.16 -5.28 34.42
N ARG A 109 -12.47 -6.06 33.39
CA ARG A 109 -11.83 -5.90 32.07
C ARG A 109 -12.03 -4.51 31.50
N GLU A 110 -13.26 -3.97 31.52
CA GLU A 110 -13.54 -2.65 30.94
C GLU A 110 -12.83 -1.52 31.70
N VAL A 111 -12.71 -1.64 33.03
CA VAL A 111 -11.91 -0.71 33.85
C VAL A 111 -10.44 -0.75 33.45
N TRP A 112 -9.84 -1.95 33.38
CA TRP A 112 -8.42 -2.08 32.99
C TRP A 112 -8.15 -1.66 31.55
N VAL A 113 -9.02 -2.01 30.60
CA VAL A 113 -8.88 -1.52 29.22
C VAL A 113 -8.96 0.01 29.20
N SER A 114 -9.79 0.63 30.04
CA SER A 114 -9.84 2.09 30.17
C SER A 114 -8.54 2.67 30.74
N VAL A 115 -7.92 2.01 31.74
CA VAL A 115 -6.58 2.38 32.24
C VAL A 115 -5.52 2.25 31.14
N PHE A 116 -5.53 1.14 30.40
CA PHE A 116 -4.58 0.86 29.33
C PHE A 116 -4.64 1.86 28.17
N ARG A 117 -5.76 2.59 27.99
CA ARG A 117 -5.85 3.65 26.98
C ARG A 117 -4.91 4.83 27.22
N TYR A 118 -4.41 5.00 28.45
CA TYR A 118 -3.45 6.04 28.81
C TYR A 118 -1.98 5.60 28.60
N LEU A 119 -1.75 4.33 28.32
CA LEU A 119 -0.40 3.78 28.17
C LEU A 119 0.11 3.91 26.73
N SER A 120 1.43 4.02 26.59
CA SER A 120 2.07 3.92 25.29
C SER A 120 1.99 2.49 24.74
N ARG A 121 2.20 2.31 23.44
CA ARG A 121 2.24 0.97 22.82
C ARG A 121 3.38 0.12 23.37
N ALA A 122 4.49 0.76 23.78
CA ALA A 122 5.61 0.08 24.41
C ALA A 122 5.21 -0.43 25.81
N ASP A 123 4.57 0.41 26.61
CA ASP A 123 4.11 0.05 27.95
C ASP A 123 3.04 -1.04 27.92
N LEU A 124 2.15 -1.02 26.92
CA LEU A 124 1.19 -2.11 26.69
C LEU A 124 1.89 -3.44 26.44
N CYS A 125 2.98 -3.46 25.69
CA CYS A 125 3.78 -4.68 25.48
C CYS A 125 4.44 -5.16 26.78
N VAL A 126 4.85 -4.26 27.68
CA VAL A 126 5.33 -4.63 29.02
C VAL A 126 4.20 -5.20 29.87
N CYS A 127 3.03 -4.55 29.86
CA CYS A 127 1.84 -5.00 30.59
C CYS A 127 1.38 -6.40 30.18
N MET A 128 1.58 -6.78 28.91
CA MET A 128 1.30 -8.13 28.41
C MET A 128 2.09 -9.23 29.14
N ALA A 129 3.23 -8.90 29.77
CA ALA A 129 4.05 -9.86 30.50
C ALA A 129 3.64 -10.05 31.97
N VAL A 130 2.72 -9.23 32.50
CA VAL A 130 2.35 -9.21 33.92
C VAL A 130 1.52 -10.45 34.30
N CYS A 131 0.44 -10.74 33.56
CA CYS A 131 -0.39 -11.93 33.79
C CYS A 131 -1.19 -12.31 32.54
N LYS A 132 -1.79 -13.52 32.55
CA LYS A 132 -2.59 -14.04 31.41
C LYS A 132 -3.80 -13.15 31.06
N ASN A 133 -4.41 -12.49 32.04
CA ASN A 133 -5.53 -11.58 31.81
C ASN A 133 -5.06 -10.28 31.15
N TRP A 134 -4.00 -9.66 31.67
CA TRP A 134 -3.42 -8.44 31.09
C TRP A 134 -2.92 -8.69 29.67
N TYR A 135 -2.31 -9.84 29.41
CA TYR A 135 -1.97 -10.26 28.05
C TYR A 135 -3.19 -10.18 27.11
N LYS A 136 -4.33 -10.76 27.50
CA LYS A 136 -5.56 -10.74 26.70
C LYS A 136 -6.16 -9.34 26.57
N TRP A 137 -6.19 -8.56 27.64
CA TRP A 137 -6.80 -7.23 27.67
C TRP A 137 -5.97 -6.18 26.94
N CYS A 138 -4.64 -6.25 27.05
CA CYS A 138 -3.74 -5.40 26.27
C CYS A 138 -3.82 -5.70 24.77
N LEU A 139 -4.38 -6.83 24.32
CA LEU A 139 -4.65 -7.12 22.91
C LEU A 139 -6.00 -6.55 22.41
N ASP A 140 -6.76 -5.87 23.25
CA ASP A 140 -8.04 -5.26 22.85
C ASP A 140 -7.83 -4.28 21.69
N LYS A 141 -8.57 -4.49 20.59
CA LYS A 141 -8.46 -3.71 19.34
C LYS A 141 -8.61 -2.19 19.55
N ARG A 142 -9.31 -1.76 20.60
CA ARG A 142 -9.48 -0.33 20.93
C ARG A 142 -8.15 0.33 21.29
N LEU A 143 -7.17 -0.43 21.77
CA LEU A 143 -5.84 0.04 22.15
C LEU A 143 -4.89 0.15 20.95
N TRP A 144 -5.21 -0.54 19.85
CA TRP A 144 -4.33 -0.70 18.68
C TRP A 144 -4.97 -0.17 17.40
N THR A 145 -5.73 0.92 17.49
CA THR A 145 -6.41 1.54 16.34
C THR A 145 -5.44 1.90 15.21
N LYS A 146 -4.21 2.30 15.55
CA LYS A 146 -3.10 2.53 14.63
C LYS A 146 -1.90 1.66 15.01
N ILE A 147 -1.35 0.95 14.02
CA ILE A 147 -0.04 0.29 14.11
C ILE A 147 0.89 0.91 13.07
N ASP A 148 2.08 1.28 13.51
CA ASP A 148 3.12 1.91 12.69
C ASP A 148 4.37 1.04 12.72
N LEU A 149 4.75 0.53 11.54
CA LEU A 149 5.96 -0.23 11.30
C LEU A 149 6.84 0.47 10.25
N SER A 150 6.59 1.76 9.98
CA SER A 150 7.34 2.48 8.98
C SER A 150 8.85 2.44 9.26
N ILE A 151 9.66 2.41 8.19
CA ILE A 151 11.14 2.40 8.24
C ILE A 151 11.72 1.11 8.85
N LYS A 152 10.89 0.16 9.30
CA LYS A 152 11.38 -1.11 9.84
C LYS A 152 11.97 -1.95 8.69
N PRO A 153 13.23 -2.42 8.82
CA PRO A 153 13.93 -3.10 7.72
C PRO A 153 13.33 -4.48 7.41
N SER A 154 12.62 -5.08 8.36
CA SER A 154 11.98 -6.39 8.19
C SER A 154 10.66 -6.45 8.96
N VAL A 155 9.64 -6.97 8.29
CA VAL A 155 8.36 -7.32 8.89
C VAL A 155 8.39 -8.81 9.23
N THR A 156 8.64 -9.14 10.50
CA THR A 156 8.81 -10.53 10.95
C THR A 156 7.47 -11.28 10.97
N PRO A 157 7.48 -12.63 10.85
CA PRO A 157 6.26 -13.43 10.98
C PRO A 157 5.50 -13.18 12.30
N GLN A 158 6.22 -12.99 13.40
CA GLN A 158 5.66 -12.66 14.71
C GLN A 158 4.97 -11.28 14.70
N ALA A 159 5.54 -10.30 13.99
CA ALA A 159 4.90 -9.01 13.79
C ALA A 159 3.58 -9.16 13.03
N LEU A 160 3.57 -9.96 11.94
CA LEU A 160 2.36 -10.22 11.16
C LEU A 160 1.25 -10.84 12.04
N ILE A 161 1.58 -11.87 12.81
CA ILE A 161 0.64 -12.51 13.75
C ILE A 161 0.14 -11.48 14.78
N GLY A 162 1.04 -10.65 15.30
CA GLY A 162 0.70 -9.61 16.27
C GLY A 162 -0.24 -8.55 15.71
N ILE A 163 -0.06 -8.12 14.45
CA ILE A 163 -0.95 -7.17 13.77
C ILE A 163 -2.35 -7.76 13.66
N ILE A 164 -2.46 -9.02 13.21
CA ILE A 164 -3.76 -9.68 13.06
C ILE A 164 -4.46 -9.85 14.40
N LYS A 165 -3.75 -10.22 15.46
CA LYS A 165 -4.37 -10.33 16.80
C LYS A 165 -4.93 -9.00 17.29
N ARG A 166 -4.34 -7.88 16.87
CA ARG A 166 -4.69 -6.53 17.32
C ARG A 166 -5.72 -5.82 16.45
N GLN A 167 -5.95 -6.29 15.21
CA GLN A 167 -6.98 -5.79 14.29
C GLN A 167 -6.99 -4.25 14.15
N PRO A 168 -5.89 -3.62 13.70
CA PRO A 168 -5.84 -2.16 13.55
C PRO A 168 -6.79 -1.64 12.48
N VAL A 169 -7.21 -0.39 12.64
CA VAL A 169 -7.98 0.38 11.64
C VAL A 169 -7.03 1.09 10.67
N THR A 170 -5.87 1.52 11.18
CA THR A 170 -4.80 2.17 10.43
C THR A 170 -3.52 1.36 10.51
N LEU A 171 -2.94 1.01 9.37
CA LEU A 171 -1.69 0.27 9.28
C LEU A 171 -0.69 1.03 8.41
N ASP A 172 0.46 1.38 8.99
CA ASP A 172 1.56 2.02 8.28
C ASP A 172 2.72 1.03 8.10
N LEU A 173 3.02 0.72 6.84
CA LEU A 173 4.09 -0.15 6.40
C LEU A 173 5.07 0.60 5.47
N SER A 174 5.05 1.94 5.51
CA SER A 174 5.86 2.77 4.63
C SER A 174 7.35 2.51 4.81
N TRP A 175 8.12 2.48 3.73
CA TRP A 175 9.57 2.25 3.74
C TRP A 175 9.97 0.92 4.38
N THR A 176 9.10 -0.09 4.30
CA THR A 176 9.41 -1.47 4.69
C THR A 176 9.64 -2.33 3.46
N ASN A 177 10.41 -3.41 3.62
CA ASN A 177 10.59 -4.43 2.57
C ASN A 177 9.53 -5.55 2.70
N ILE A 178 8.26 -5.19 2.89
CA ILE A 178 7.18 -6.18 2.95
C ILE A 178 6.99 -6.83 1.58
N SER A 179 6.86 -8.16 1.54
CA SER A 179 6.60 -8.90 0.29
C SER A 179 5.11 -8.95 -0.08
N LYS A 180 4.80 -9.19 -1.35
CA LYS A 180 3.42 -9.44 -1.84
C LYS A 180 2.68 -10.48 -1.02
N LYS A 181 3.33 -11.60 -0.67
CA LYS A 181 2.73 -12.68 0.13
C LYS A 181 2.35 -12.20 1.53
N GLN A 182 3.24 -11.46 2.19
CA GLN A 182 2.99 -10.93 3.53
C GLN A 182 1.88 -9.87 3.52
N LEU A 183 1.89 -8.94 2.55
CA LEU A 183 0.84 -7.94 2.42
C LEU A 183 -0.51 -8.59 2.13
N ASN A 184 -0.56 -9.54 1.19
CA ASN A 184 -1.78 -10.29 0.88
C ASN A 184 -2.32 -11.05 2.11
N TRP A 185 -1.41 -11.64 2.90
CA TRP A 185 -1.74 -12.36 4.12
C TRP A 185 -2.34 -11.45 5.21
N LEU A 186 -1.88 -10.20 5.31
CA LEU A 186 -2.41 -9.19 6.21
C LEU A 186 -3.79 -8.68 5.75
N ILE A 187 -3.90 -8.19 4.50
CA ILE A 187 -5.14 -7.58 4.03
C ILE A 187 -6.31 -8.57 4.07
N GLY A 188 -6.06 -9.85 3.76
CA GLY A 188 -7.08 -10.91 3.83
C GLY A 188 -7.52 -11.30 5.24
N ARG A 189 -6.87 -10.76 6.29
CA ARG A 189 -7.18 -11.04 7.71
C ARG A 189 -7.41 -9.79 8.55
N LEU A 190 -7.53 -8.63 7.90
CA LEU A 190 -7.81 -7.34 8.54
C LEU A 190 -9.10 -6.74 7.99
N PRO A 191 -10.27 -7.35 8.26
CA PRO A 191 -11.56 -6.87 7.74
C PRO A 191 -11.93 -5.45 8.21
N GLY A 192 -11.36 -4.98 9.33
CA GLY A 192 -11.57 -3.64 9.87
C GLY A 192 -10.60 -2.58 9.36
N LEU A 193 -9.64 -2.92 8.50
CA LEU A 193 -8.63 -1.99 8.01
C LEU A 193 -9.26 -0.96 7.07
N LYS A 194 -9.04 0.32 7.37
CA LYS A 194 -9.55 1.44 6.58
C LYS A 194 -8.46 2.32 6.00
N ASP A 195 -7.34 2.45 6.70
CA ASP A 195 -6.26 3.34 6.29
C ASP A 195 -4.97 2.54 6.15
N LEU A 196 -4.43 2.48 4.93
CA LEU A 196 -3.23 1.71 4.61
C LEU A 196 -2.17 2.62 3.99
N MET A 197 -0.97 2.62 4.57
CA MET A 197 0.16 3.41 4.09
C MET A 197 1.28 2.48 3.63
N LEU A 198 1.69 2.64 2.38
CA LEU A 198 2.68 1.85 1.65
C LEU A 198 3.68 2.77 0.94
N ALA A 199 3.92 3.96 1.49
CA ALA A 199 4.84 4.91 0.88
C ALA A 199 6.24 4.30 0.78
N GLY A 200 6.93 4.45 -0.35
CA GLY A 200 8.26 3.86 -0.56
C GLY A 200 8.31 2.33 -0.73
N CYS A 201 7.16 1.63 -0.73
CA CYS A 201 7.13 0.20 -1.03
C CYS A 201 7.15 -0.05 -2.56
N CYS A 202 7.59 -1.23 -2.98
CA CYS A 202 7.61 -1.60 -4.39
C CYS A 202 6.25 -2.07 -4.91
N TRP A 203 5.97 -1.82 -6.19
CA TRP A 203 4.75 -2.25 -6.85
C TRP A 203 4.50 -3.76 -6.74
N THR A 204 5.56 -4.57 -6.85
CA THR A 204 5.46 -6.03 -6.72
C THR A 204 4.71 -6.42 -5.45
N SER A 205 4.99 -5.74 -4.34
CA SER A 205 4.28 -5.96 -3.08
C SER A 205 2.90 -5.32 -3.06
N ILE A 206 2.78 -4.06 -3.50
CA ILE A 206 1.50 -3.30 -3.54
C ILE A 206 0.44 -4.00 -4.40
N SER A 207 0.85 -4.72 -5.46
CA SER A 207 -0.04 -5.49 -6.32
C SER A 207 -0.85 -6.58 -5.58
N ALA A 208 -0.51 -6.88 -4.31
CA ALA A 208 -1.37 -7.66 -3.42
C ALA A 208 -2.78 -7.05 -3.26
N LEU A 209 -2.91 -5.72 -3.35
CA LEU A 209 -4.19 -5.01 -3.24
C LEU A 209 -5.17 -5.33 -4.37
N CYS A 210 -4.70 -5.86 -5.50
CA CYS A 210 -5.55 -6.35 -6.59
C CYS A 210 -6.26 -7.66 -6.25
N SER A 211 -5.94 -8.29 -5.11
CA SER A 211 -6.55 -9.54 -4.67
C SER A 211 -7.98 -9.32 -4.15
N PRO A 212 -8.92 -10.26 -4.35
CA PRO A 212 -10.32 -10.11 -3.94
C PRO A 212 -10.53 -9.99 -2.42
N GLY A 213 -9.53 -10.36 -1.62
CA GLY A 213 -9.54 -10.20 -0.15
C GLY A 213 -9.13 -8.82 0.34
N CYS A 214 -8.98 -7.83 -0.54
CA CYS A 214 -8.63 -6.47 -0.16
C CYS A 214 -9.83 -5.79 0.57
N PRO A 215 -9.63 -5.25 1.79
CA PRO A 215 -10.69 -4.56 2.51
C PRO A 215 -11.08 -3.25 1.81
N LEU A 216 -12.30 -2.78 2.08
CA LEU A 216 -12.78 -1.49 1.57
C LEU A 216 -12.05 -0.34 2.25
N LEU A 217 -10.98 0.13 1.62
CA LEU A 217 -10.13 1.19 2.14
C LEU A 217 -10.81 2.56 2.01
N ARG A 218 -10.58 3.39 3.03
CA ARG A 218 -10.93 4.80 3.06
C ARG A 218 -9.72 5.68 2.71
N SER A 219 -8.53 5.31 3.17
CA SER A 219 -7.29 6.04 2.92
C SER A 219 -6.23 5.11 2.34
N LEU A 220 -5.62 5.52 1.24
CA LEU A 220 -4.49 4.84 0.62
C LEU A 220 -3.35 5.82 0.37
N ASP A 221 -2.16 5.47 0.86
CA ASP A 221 -0.95 6.26 0.69
C ASP A 221 0.11 5.44 -0.05
N LEU A 222 0.44 5.84 -1.28
CA LEU A 222 1.45 5.24 -2.16
C LEU A 222 2.56 6.23 -2.50
N ARG A 223 2.82 7.23 -1.65
CA ARG A 223 3.83 8.26 -1.93
C ARG A 223 5.20 7.62 -2.17
N TYR A 224 5.91 8.06 -3.19
CA TYR A 224 7.24 7.56 -3.57
C TYR A 224 7.32 6.03 -3.70
N ALA A 225 6.20 5.36 -3.97
CA ALA A 225 6.19 3.92 -4.21
C ALA A 225 6.94 3.58 -5.49
N ASP A 226 7.83 2.59 -5.40
CA ASP A 226 8.70 2.21 -6.50
C ASP A 226 7.93 1.40 -7.56
N GLY A 227 8.11 1.73 -8.83
CA GLY A 227 7.45 1.08 -9.96
C GLY A 227 5.95 1.36 -10.11
N VAL A 228 5.38 2.32 -9.37
CA VAL A 228 3.96 2.71 -9.50
C VAL A 228 3.80 3.82 -10.54
N LYS A 229 3.21 3.49 -11.68
CA LYS A 229 2.85 4.40 -12.78
C LYS A 229 1.38 4.26 -13.17
N ASP A 230 0.95 4.96 -14.22
CA ASP A 230 -0.44 4.92 -14.71
C ASP A 230 -0.98 3.51 -14.96
N ALA A 231 -0.15 2.59 -15.49
CA ALA A 231 -0.55 1.21 -15.75
C ALA A 231 -0.87 0.45 -14.44
N GLN A 232 -0.05 0.66 -13.41
CA GLN A 232 -0.22 0.01 -12.10
C GLN A 232 -1.42 0.58 -11.34
N ILE A 233 -1.67 1.88 -11.43
CA ILE A 233 -2.90 2.47 -10.88
C ILE A 233 -4.13 1.90 -11.60
N ARG A 234 -4.06 1.70 -12.92
CA ARG A 234 -5.13 1.04 -13.68
C ARG A 234 -5.41 -0.38 -13.17
N ASP A 235 -4.37 -1.15 -12.89
CA ASP A 235 -4.50 -2.51 -12.35
C ASP A 235 -5.15 -2.53 -10.95
N LEU A 236 -4.91 -1.50 -10.12
CA LEU A 236 -5.61 -1.35 -8.83
C LEU A 236 -7.10 -1.00 -9.00
N THR A 237 -7.43 -0.21 -10.02
CA THR A 237 -8.82 0.23 -10.30
C THR A 237 -9.65 -0.75 -11.10
N THR A 238 -9.00 -1.68 -11.81
CA THR A 238 -9.63 -2.67 -12.69
C THR A 238 -9.27 -4.10 -12.26
N PRO A 239 -9.58 -4.51 -11.02
CA PRO A 239 -9.30 -5.88 -10.60
C PRO A 239 -10.10 -6.87 -11.46
N PRO A 240 -9.64 -8.13 -11.61
CA PRO A 240 -10.29 -9.16 -12.41
C PRO A 240 -11.64 -9.67 -11.85
N GLY A 241 -12.46 -8.83 -11.22
CA GLY A 241 -13.78 -9.15 -10.65
C GLY A 241 -14.65 -7.91 -10.37
N GLU A 242 -15.88 -8.12 -9.89
CA GLU A 242 -16.91 -7.06 -9.78
C GLU A 242 -16.66 -6.03 -8.65
N SER A 243 -15.82 -6.36 -7.66
CA SER A 243 -15.56 -5.46 -6.54
C SER A 243 -14.39 -4.52 -6.86
N VAL A 244 -14.68 -3.24 -7.04
CA VAL A 244 -13.67 -2.17 -7.12
C VAL A 244 -13.25 -1.74 -5.71
N PRO A 245 -12.09 -2.17 -5.18
CA PRO A 245 -11.71 -1.95 -3.78
C PRO A 245 -11.53 -0.46 -3.42
N LEU A 246 -11.41 0.40 -4.43
CA LEU A 246 -11.10 1.82 -4.27
C LEU A 246 -12.34 2.73 -4.26
N ARG A 247 -13.56 2.20 -4.39
CA ARG A 247 -14.78 3.01 -4.50
C ARG A 247 -15.08 3.83 -3.23
N THR A 248 -14.63 3.34 -2.08
CA THR A 248 -14.78 3.97 -0.76
C THR A 248 -13.63 4.89 -0.39
N ILE A 249 -12.64 5.08 -1.28
CA ILE A 249 -11.49 5.95 -1.00
C ILE A 249 -11.96 7.40 -0.88
N GLN A 250 -11.57 8.00 0.24
CA GLN A 250 -11.76 9.40 0.57
C GLN A 250 -10.42 10.16 0.57
N ILE A 251 -9.31 9.47 0.86
CA ILE A 251 -7.97 10.05 0.94
C ILE A 251 -7.04 9.23 0.06
N LEU A 252 -6.45 9.87 -0.96
CA LEU A 252 -5.49 9.25 -1.85
C LEU A 252 -4.21 10.09 -1.90
N ARG A 253 -3.06 9.49 -1.58
CA ARG A 253 -1.77 10.14 -1.71
C ARG A 253 -0.88 9.40 -2.70
N LEU A 254 -0.48 10.11 -3.74
CA LEU A 254 0.30 9.63 -4.88
C LEU A 254 1.53 10.51 -5.14
N SER A 255 2.00 11.24 -4.11
CA SER A 255 3.15 12.15 -4.22
C SER A 255 4.39 11.45 -4.77
N GLY A 256 5.12 12.12 -5.66
CA GLY A 256 6.40 11.67 -6.18
C GLY A 256 6.33 10.48 -7.14
N LEU A 257 5.15 10.17 -7.68
CA LEU A 257 4.97 9.14 -8.70
C LEU A 257 5.04 9.74 -10.13
N ASP A 258 5.45 8.91 -11.08
CA ASP A 258 5.41 9.24 -12.52
C ASP A 258 4.03 8.87 -13.10
N ILE A 259 3.06 9.74 -12.84
CA ILE A 259 1.65 9.58 -13.24
C ILE A 259 1.11 10.82 -13.96
N GLY A 260 0.21 10.61 -14.91
CA GLY A 260 -0.34 11.67 -15.75
C GLY A 260 -1.87 11.68 -15.83
N ASP A 261 -2.38 12.15 -16.96
CA ASP A 261 -3.82 12.29 -17.24
C ASP A 261 -4.58 10.97 -17.14
N SER A 262 -3.93 9.86 -17.46
CA SER A 262 -4.50 8.51 -17.37
C SER A 262 -4.93 8.19 -15.94
N THR A 263 -4.05 8.41 -14.96
CA THR A 263 -4.38 8.25 -13.53
C THR A 263 -5.50 9.19 -13.11
N VAL A 264 -5.49 10.45 -13.55
CA VAL A 264 -6.57 11.40 -13.22
C VAL A 264 -7.93 10.90 -13.72
N ARG A 265 -8.01 10.39 -14.95
CA ARG A 265 -9.26 9.81 -15.50
C ARG A 265 -9.74 8.61 -14.67
N LEU A 266 -8.82 7.76 -14.22
CA LEU A 266 -9.13 6.63 -13.37
C LEU A 266 -9.65 7.07 -11.99
N VAL A 267 -9.03 8.07 -11.37
CA VAL A 267 -9.48 8.66 -10.10
C VAL A 267 -10.91 9.18 -10.23
N ILE A 268 -11.19 9.98 -11.26
CA ILE A 268 -12.54 10.53 -11.52
C ILE A 268 -13.58 9.40 -11.66
N ARG A 269 -13.23 8.32 -12.38
CA ARG A 269 -14.15 7.21 -12.69
C ARG A 269 -14.40 6.30 -11.49
N HIS A 270 -13.36 5.96 -10.73
CA HIS A 270 -13.40 4.88 -9.75
C HIS A 270 -13.48 5.34 -8.29
N MET A 271 -13.29 6.63 -8.00
CA MET A 271 -13.21 7.16 -6.62
C MET A 271 -14.20 8.32 -6.39
N PRO A 272 -15.51 8.05 -6.44
CA PRO A 272 -16.54 9.10 -6.35
C PRO A 272 -16.65 9.77 -4.97
N GLN A 273 -16.05 9.19 -3.92
CA GLN A 273 -16.07 9.74 -2.56
C GLN A 273 -14.78 10.48 -2.19
N LEU A 274 -13.90 10.75 -3.15
CA LEU A 274 -12.60 11.32 -2.88
C LEU A 274 -12.72 12.77 -2.38
N THR A 275 -12.14 13.04 -1.21
CA THR A 275 -12.17 14.36 -0.56
C THR A 275 -10.78 14.97 -0.40
N LYS A 276 -9.74 14.14 -0.30
CA LYS A 276 -8.34 14.57 -0.15
C LYS A 276 -7.47 13.88 -1.18
N LEU A 277 -6.80 14.66 -2.01
CA LEU A 277 -5.95 14.17 -3.09
C LEU A 277 -4.59 14.84 -3.03
N ASP A 278 -3.54 14.03 -2.97
CA ASP A 278 -2.15 14.49 -2.99
C ASP A 278 -1.43 13.96 -4.24
N PHE A 279 -1.12 14.90 -5.12
CA PHE A 279 -0.38 14.74 -6.37
C PHE A 279 0.93 15.54 -6.36
N SER A 280 1.43 15.91 -5.18
CA SER A 280 2.67 16.68 -5.09
C SER A 280 3.86 15.97 -5.76
N ASN A 281 4.76 16.71 -6.37
CA ASN A 281 5.93 16.21 -7.09
C ASN A 281 5.63 15.23 -8.24
N CYS A 282 4.39 15.19 -8.75
CA CYS A 282 4.04 14.41 -9.94
C CYS A 282 4.29 15.24 -11.21
N ASN A 283 5.53 15.22 -11.71
CA ASN A 283 5.98 16.10 -12.81
C ASN A 283 5.36 15.78 -14.19
N SER A 284 4.62 14.68 -14.31
CA SER A 284 3.89 14.31 -15.52
C SER A 284 2.50 14.94 -15.60
N LEU A 285 1.98 15.52 -14.51
CA LEU A 285 0.71 16.25 -14.48
C LEU A 285 0.86 17.65 -15.08
N SER A 286 -0.12 18.04 -15.90
CA SER A 286 -0.19 19.33 -16.59
C SER A 286 -1.50 20.07 -16.29
N ASP A 287 -1.64 21.28 -16.83
CA ASP A 287 -2.90 22.03 -16.74
C ASP A 287 -4.09 21.24 -17.34
N HIS A 288 -3.84 20.36 -18.32
CA HIS A 288 -4.86 19.47 -18.87
C HIS A 288 -5.36 18.48 -17.81
N SER A 289 -4.47 17.93 -16.99
CA SER A 289 -4.82 17.04 -15.87
C SER A 289 -5.80 17.74 -14.92
N ILE A 290 -5.55 19.01 -14.61
CA ILE A 290 -6.42 19.82 -13.74
C ILE A 290 -7.74 20.16 -14.43
N ASN A 291 -7.74 20.43 -15.73
CA ASN A 291 -8.97 20.61 -16.50
C ASN A 291 -9.85 19.35 -16.46
N LEU A 292 -9.26 18.16 -16.59
CA LEU A 292 -9.97 16.88 -16.47
C LEU A 292 -10.57 16.70 -15.06
N LEU A 293 -9.76 16.91 -14.02
CA LEU A 293 -10.19 16.79 -12.63
C LEU A 293 -11.38 17.71 -12.32
N THR A 294 -11.39 18.90 -12.90
CA THR A 294 -12.42 19.94 -12.61
C THR A 294 -13.52 20.03 -13.68
N ALA A 295 -13.52 19.13 -14.67
CA ALA A 295 -14.47 19.12 -15.77
C ALA A 295 -15.91 18.96 -15.29
N VAL A 296 -16.86 19.43 -16.10
CA VAL A 296 -18.29 19.19 -15.83
C VAL A 296 -18.55 17.69 -15.90
N GLY A 297 -19.23 17.14 -14.89
CA GLY A 297 -19.46 15.69 -14.75
C GLY A 297 -18.33 14.93 -14.05
N SER A 298 -17.22 15.58 -13.69
CA SER A 298 -16.20 14.97 -12.83
C SER A 298 -16.75 14.79 -11.41
N SER A 299 -16.64 13.58 -10.87
CA SER A 299 -17.03 13.26 -9.48
C SER A 299 -16.29 14.12 -8.47
N THR A 300 -15.00 14.35 -8.72
CA THR A 300 -14.11 15.11 -7.82
C THR A 300 -14.44 16.60 -7.72
N ARG A 301 -15.18 17.15 -8.68
CA ARG A 301 -15.49 18.60 -8.73
C ARG A 301 -16.23 19.11 -7.49
N ASN A 302 -17.11 18.28 -6.95
CA ASN A 302 -17.99 18.63 -5.83
C ASN A 302 -17.62 17.89 -4.53
N THR A 303 -16.59 17.05 -4.54
CA THR A 303 -16.18 16.26 -3.37
C THR A 303 -14.81 16.64 -2.84
N LEU A 304 -13.90 17.14 -3.69
CA LEU A 304 -12.56 17.52 -3.25
C LEU A 304 -12.60 18.74 -2.32
N THR A 305 -12.03 18.52 -1.14
CA THR A 305 -11.87 19.51 -0.06
C THR A 305 -10.40 19.90 0.13
N GLU A 306 -9.48 18.96 -0.12
CA GLU A 306 -8.04 19.18 -0.03
C GLU A 306 -7.36 18.66 -1.30
N LEU A 307 -6.61 19.53 -1.98
CA LEU A 307 -5.83 19.19 -3.16
C LEU A 307 -4.41 19.69 -3.01
N ASN A 308 -3.45 18.77 -3.01
CA ASN A 308 -2.03 19.08 -2.99
C ASN A 308 -1.41 18.81 -4.36
N LEU A 309 -0.87 19.86 -4.97
CA LEU A 309 -0.18 19.88 -6.26
C LEU A 309 1.24 20.44 -6.13
N ALA A 310 1.77 20.55 -4.91
CA ALA A 310 3.05 21.16 -4.65
C ALA A 310 4.18 20.50 -5.46
N GLY A 311 5.08 21.29 -6.02
CA GLY A 311 6.24 20.80 -6.77
C GLY A 311 5.93 20.23 -8.16
N CYS A 312 4.69 20.31 -8.65
CA CYS A 312 4.36 19.91 -10.02
C CYS A 312 4.91 20.91 -11.03
N SER A 313 5.94 20.51 -11.79
CA SER A 313 6.71 21.42 -12.64
C SER A 313 6.02 21.88 -13.93
N LYS A 314 5.03 21.13 -14.43
CA LYS A 314 4.32 21.42 -15.70
C LYS A 314 3.00 22.16 -15.50
N LEU A 315 2.70 22.61 -14.27
CA LEU A 315 1.55 23.47 -14.00
C LEU A 315 1.89 24.93 -14.27
N SER A 316 0.94 25.64 -14.87
CA SER A 316 1.02 27.08 -15.12
C SER A 316 -0.13 27.84 -14.47
N ASP A 317 -0.12 29.17 -14.54
CA ASP A 317 -1.24 30.04 -14.16
C ASP A 317 -2.59 29.61 -14.78
N THR A 318 -2.57 28.89 -15.91
CA THR A 318 -3.77 28.33 -16.54
C THR A 318 -4.51 27.34 -15.62
N CYS A 319 -3.81 26.58 -14.78
CA CYS A 319 -4.45 25.61 -13.88
C CYS A 319 -5.43 26.28 -12.90
N LEU A 320 -5.14 27.51 -12.45
CA LEU A 320 -5.98 28.25 -11.50
C LEU A 320 -7.38 28.54 -12.06
N LYS A 321 -7.48 28.79 -13.37
CA LYS A 321 -8.77 28.98 -14.08
C LYS A 321 -9.64 27.74 -13.99
N TYR A 322 -9.03 26.55 -14.00
CA TYR A 322 -9.71 25.27 -13.86
C TYR A 322 -10.06 24.98 -12.40
N LEU A 323 -9.13 25.21 -11.48
CA LEU A 323 -9.31 25.00 -10.04
C LEU A 323 -10.46 25.80 -9.44
N ARG A 324 -10.78 26.97 -10.03
CA ARG A 324 -11.94 27.79 -9.65
C ARG A 324 -13.28 27.03 -9.72
N ARG A 325 -13.35 25.96 -10.51
CA ARG A 325 -14.56 25.13 -10.67
C ARG A 325 -14.82 24.19 -9.50
N LEU A 326 -13.85 24.00 -8.60
CA LEU A 326 -13.98 23.15 -7.41
C LEU A 326 -14.82 23.89 -6.36
N ALA A 327 -16.03 23.39 -6.09
CA ALA A 327 -16.98 24.07 -5.20
C ALA A 327 -16.63 23.91 -3.72
N CYS A 328 -16.06 22.77 -3.34
CA CYS A 328 -15.82 22.39 -1.94
C CYS A 328 -14.37 22.56 -1.48
N ILE A 329 -13.50 23.16 -2.30
CA ILE A 329 -12.07 23.27 -1.97
C ILE A 329 -11.86 24.19 -0.76
N THR A 330 -11.14 23.67 0.23
CA THR A 330 -10.78 24.35 1.48
C THR A 330 -9.28 24.50 1.65
N LEU A 331 -8.51 23.54 1.12
CA LEU A 331 -7.05 23.54 1.14
C LEU A 331 -6.54 23.26 -0.27
N LEU A 332 -5.78 24.20 -0.82
CA LEU A 332 -5.08 24.06 -2.09
C LEU A 332 -3.60 24.36 -1.87
N ASP A 333 -2.73 23.40 -2.17
CA ASP A 333 -1.28 23.58 -2.09
C ASP A 333 -0.65 23.57 -3.49
N LEU A 334 -0.07 24.70 -3.87
CA LEU A 334 0.64 24.93 -5.15
C LEU A 334 2.11 25.35 -4.92
N ARG A 335 2.65 25.14 -3.71
CA ARG A 335 4.03 25.55 -3.39
C ARG A 335 5.02 24.83 -4.29
N GLY A 336 6.04 25.53 -4.76
CA GLY A 336 7.08 24.92 -5.62
C GLY A 336 6.64 24.64 -7.07
N CYS A 337 5.42 24.98 -7.47
CA CYS A 337 5.00 24.99 -8.87
C CYS A 337 5.63 26.19 -9.58
N LYS A 338 6.75 25.96 -10.29
CA LYS A 338 7.55 27.05 -10.90
C LYS A 338 6.78 27.85 -11.96
N GLY A 339 5.80 27.25 -12.63
CA GLY A 339 4.98 27.92 -13.65
C GLY A 339 3.77 28.68 -13.08
N VAL A 340 3.53 28.61 -11.77
CA VAL A 340 2.44 29.33 -11.10
C VAL A 340 3.00 30.59 -10.43
N SER A 341 2.60 31.75 -10.92
CA SER A 341 3.03 33.04 -10.43
C SER A 341 2.27 33.45 -9.17
N ARG A 342 2.94 34.20 -8.29
CA ARG A 342 2.29 34.80 -7.10
C ARG A 342 1.11 35.69 -7.50
N LYS A 343 1.28 36.47 -8.58
CA LYS A 343 0.25 37.38 -9.09
C LYS A 343 -1.03 36.62 -9.47
N ALA A 344 -0.91 35.51 -10.19
CA ALA A 344 -2.07 34.70 -10.55
C ALA A 344 -2.77 34.08 -9.32
N CYS A 345 -2.01 33.69 -8.29
CA CYS A 345 -2.59 33.26 -7.02
C CYS A 345 -3.38 34.38 -6.31
N GLU A 346 -2.86 35.62 -6.32
CA GLU A 346 -3.55 36.78 -5.75
C GLU A 346 -4.85 37.09 -6.50
N GLU A 347 -4.81 37.09 -7.84
CA GLU A 347 -5.99 37.23 -8.70
C GLU A 347 -7.03 36.13 -8.41
N PHE A 348 -6.59 34.87 -8.34
CA PHE A 348 -7.43 33.73 -7.99
C PHE A 348 -8.12 33.87 -6.63
N ILE A 349 -7.41 34.38 -5.61
CA ILE A 349 -7.98 34.61 -4.28
C ILE A 349 -9.00 35.75 -4.29
N SER A 350 -8.71 36.84 -5.01
CA SER A 350 -9.68 37.94 -5.14
C SER A 350 -10.99 37.50 -5.78
N GLU A 351 -10.93 36.77 -6.90
CA GLU A 351 -12.12 36.27 -7.60
C GLU A 351 -12.93 35.26 -6.76
N LEU A 352 -12.26 34.41 -5.98
CA LEU A 352 -12.95 33.46 -5.10
C LEU A 352 -13.64 34.15 -3.93
N SER A 353 -13.09 35.28 -3.46
CA SER A 353 -13.69 36.07 -2.39
C SER A 353 -14.98 36.72 -2.89
N ASP A 354 -14.98 37.28 -4.10
CA ASP A 354 -16.17 37.87 -4.71
C ASP A 354 -17.27 36.83 -4.99
N SER A 355 -16.89 35.61 -5.38
CA SER A 355 -17.82 34.52 -5.71
C SER A 355 -18.47 33.85 -4.49
N LYS A 356 -17.84 33.91 -3.30
CA LYS A 356 -18.38 33.33 -2.05
C LYS A 356 -19.20 34.32 -1.21
N THR A 357 -19.28 35.59 -1.63
CA THR A 357 -19.97 36.66 -0.90
C THR A 357 -21.37 36.99 -1.48
N LEU A 358 -21.86 36.18 -2.41
CA LEU A 358 -23.23 36.16 -2.93
C LEU A 358 -23.86 34.81 -2.61
#